data_AF-W2C5L5-F1
#
_entry.id   AF-W2C5L5-F1
#
_cell.length_a   1.000
_cell.length_b   1.000
_cell.length_c   1.000
_cell.angle_alpha   90.00
_cell.angle_beta   90.00
_cell.angle_gamma   90.00
#
_symmetry.space_group_name_H-M   'P 1'
#
loop_
_entity.id
_entity.type
_entity.pdbx_description
1 polymer ?
#
loop_
_entity_poly.entity_id
_entity_poly.type
_entity_poly.pdbx_seq_one_letter_code
_entity_poly.pdbx_strand_id
1 'polypeptide(L)'
;MNQARIIVAGIGPGSTGDITSAVIDALRHCDAVVGYHYYFPFIEAYLPADALRIDSGMKQERRRAEEAFRVAEEGRTVCVISSGDAGIYGMASLILEMKHKRGSHVEVEVLPGISAFQKAGALLGAPMGHDFCVISLSDLMTPWLLIERRIIAAAEADFITAVYNPKSDSRYWQLYRLKELFLARRAPETPVGIVRQAGRDGETTTVTTLADFDPEQADMFTVVLIGNSQSYAVGNTFVTPRGYYREMEREEGVNVGQGIMIESFRTIERELKHPDIPLDRKWAMLHAIHTTADFDMERLLWTDPGAVAEMYERLSSGRTRTIVTDVTMVTSGIRKGALQRMGIEAKCYLSDERAVKMAAEKGITRAQAGIRVAVEEHPDALFAFGNAPTALMELCTLIRRGKARPSGIVAAPVGFVHVCESKEMVKPFTDIPKVIIEGRKGGSNLAATLVNSALTFNDAAQLRPGRDV
;
A
#
# COMPACT_ATOMS: atom_id res chain seq x y z
N MET A 1 -54.81 -10.96 24.60
CA MET A 1 -53.88 -9.93 25.10
C MET A 1 -52.91 -9.64 23.97
N ASN A 2 -52.72 -8.38 23.58
CA ASN A 2 -51.66 -8.05 22.64
C ASN A 2 -50.33 -8.50 23.24
N GLN A 3 -49.50 -9.14 22.41
CA GLN A 3 -48.18 -9.61 22.81
C GLN A 3 -47.29 -8.37 23.01
N ALA A 4 -46.66 -8.24 24.18
CA ALA A 4 -45.77 -7.13 24.50
C ALA A 4 -44.60 -7.07 23.50
N ARG A 5 -44.41 -5.92 22.86
CA ARG A 5 -43.49 -5.77 21.71
C ARG A 5 -42.71 -4.46 21.76
N ILE A 6 -41.41 -4.54 21.51
CA ILE A 6 -40.52 -3.40 21.25
C ILE A 6 -39.99 -3.51 19.82
N ILE A 7 -40.13 -2.43 19.06
CA ILE A 7 -39.56 -2.28 17.72
C ILE A 7 -38.45 -1.23 17.83
N VAL A 8 -37.20 -1.62 17.57
CA VAL A 8 -36.07 -0.69 17.54
C VAL A 8 -35.86 -0.23 16.11
N ALA A 9 -36.18 1.03 15.81
CA ALA A 9 -36.28 1.53 14.44
C ALA A 9 -35.19 2.55 14.12
N GLY A 10 -34.46 2.31 13.02
CA GLY A 10 -33.56 3.28 12.41
C GLY A 10 -34.33 4.28 11.54
N ILE A 11 -34.40 5.54 11.95
CA ILE A 11 -35.19 6.58 11.26
C ILE A 11 -34.42 7.29 10.14
N GLY A 12 -33.28 6.74 9.73
CA GLY A 12 -32.45 7.37 8.71
C GLY A 12 -31.68 8.60 9.21
N PRO A 13 -30.91 9.25 8.33
CA PRO A 13 -30.02 10.34 8.69
C PRO A 13 -30.80 11.63 9.00
N GLY A 14 -32.01 11.84 8.45
CA GLY A 14 -32.89 12.93 8.87
C GLY A 14 -33.92 13.42 7.83
N SER A 15 -33.80 13.02 6.56
CA SER A 15 -34.82 13.34 5.56
C SER A 15 -36.01 12.39 5.68
N THR A 16 -37.23 12.89 5.48
CA THR A 16 -38.44 12.06 5.42
C THR A 16 -38.36 11.00 4.31
N GLY A 17 -37.68 11.30 3.20
CA GLY A 17 -37.46 10.36 2.11
C GLY A 17 -36.45 9.25 2.42
N ASP A 18 -35.68 9.37 3.50
CA ASP A 18 -34.70 8.37 3.91
C ASP A 18 -35.26 7.39 4.97
N ILE A 19 -36.51 7.57 5.41
CA ILE A 19 -37.19 6.65 6.33
C ILE A 19 -37.81 5.49 5.53
N THR A 20 -37.51 4.26 5.93
CA THR A 20 -38.05 3.08 5.24
C THR A 20 -39.55 2.92 5.48
N SER A 21 -40.26 2.32 4.54
CA SER A 21 -41.69 2.04 4.67
C SER A 21 -42.01 1.20 5.91
N ALA A 22 -41.19 0.20 6.21
CA ALA A 22 -41.34 -0.64 7.41
C ALA A 22 -41.28 0.17 8.71
N VAL A 23 -40.39 1.17 8.79
CA VAL A 23 -40.29 2.06 9.96
C VAL A 23 -41.50 2.99 10.03
N ILE A 24 -41.96 3.55 8.91
CA ILE A 24 -43.18 4.36 8.86
C ILE A 24 -44.39 3.56 9.34
N ASP A 25 -44.52 2.32 8.88
CA ASP A 25 -45.63 1.45 9.26
C ASP A 25 -45.57 1.10 10.76
N ALA A 26 -44.38 0.85 11.31
CA ALA A 26 -44.21 0.65 12.74
C ALA A 26 -44.58 1.89 13.57
N LEU A 27 -44.17 3.09 13.13
CA LEU A 27 -44.50 4.35 13.79
C LEU A 27 -46.01 4.64 13.78
N ARG A 28 -46.71 4.30 12.69
CA ARG A 28 -48.16 4.50 12.55
C ARG A 28 -49.03 3.59 13.42
N HIS A 29 -48.48 2.47 13.88
CA HIS A 29 -49.22 1.46 14.63
C HIS A 29 -48.67 1.22 16.05
N CYS A 30 -47.72 2.04 16.51
CA CYS A 30 -47.21 1.93 17.87
C CYS A 30 -48.09 2.67 18.88
N ASP A 31 -48.18 2.10 20.09
CA ASP A 31 -48.88 2.71 21.22
C ASP A 31 -47.99 3.74 21.95
N ALA A 32 -46.67 3.59 21.84
CA ALA A 32 -45.69 4.49 22.44
C ALA A 32 -44.42 4.61 21.60
N VAL A 33 -43.77 5.77 21.68
CA VAL A 33 -42.46 6.04 21.08
C VAL A 33 -41.47 6.49 22.15
N VAL A 34 -40.26 5.93 22.11
CA VAL A 34 -39.17 6.24 23.04
C VAL A 34 -37.95 6.68 22.24
N GLY A 35 -37.40 7.86 22.54
CA GLY A 35 -36.29 8.39 21.75
C GLY A 35 -35.50 9.51 22.42
N TYR A 36 -34.45 9.94 21.74
CA TYR A 36 -33.79 11.21 22.05
C TYR A 36 -34.67 12.35 21.53
N HIS A 37 -34.90 13.40 22.34
CA HIS A 37 -35.79 14.52 22.03
C HIS A 37 -35.57 15.10 20.62
N TYR A 38 -34.31 15.23 20.19
CA TYR A 38 -33.95 15.77 18.88
C TYR A 38 -34.50 14.95 17.69
N TYR A 39 -34.88 13.69 17.89
CA TYR A 39 -35.36 12.82 16.82
C TYR A 39 -36.87 12.90 16.59
N PHE A 40 -37.63 13.39 17.56
CA PHE A 40 -39.08 13.47 17.48
C PHE A 40 -39.60 14.31 16.31
N PRO A 41 -39.01 15.50 16.00
CA PRO A 41 -39.47 16.30 14.87
C PRO A 41 -39.46 15.57 13.52
N PHE A 42 -38.59 14.56 13.33
CA PHE A 42 -38.50 13.81 12.07
C PHE A 42 -39.59 12.75 11.91
N ILE A 43 -40.24 12.34 13.00
CA ILE A 43 -41.20 11.23 13.01
C ILE A 43 -42.62 11.63 13.40
N GLU A 44 -42.82 12.86 13.90
CA GLU A 44 -44.08 13.34 14.45
C GLU A 44 -45.26 13.18 13.47
N ALA A 45 -45.02 13.40 12.18
CA ALA A 45 -46.04 13.29 11.12
C ALA A 45 -46.58 11.86 10.91
N TYR A 46 -45.91 10.84 11.46
CA TYR A 46 -46.30 9.44 11.31
C TYR A 46 -46.91 8.84 12.58
N LEU A 47 -46.80 9.53 13.72
CA LEU A 47 -47.28 9.01 14.99
C LEU A 47 -48.80 9.15 15.12
N PRO A 48 -49.48 8.17 15.74
CA PRO A 48 -50.85 8.34 16.21
C PRO A 48 -50.97 9.54 17.16
N ALA A 49 -52.12 10.20 17.14
CA ALA A 49 -52.38 11.35 18.00
C ALA A 49 -52.29 10.99 19.49
N ASP A 50 -52.75 9.78 19.85
CA ASP A 50 -52.80 9.23 21.20
C ASP A 50 -51.55 8.43 21.61
N ALA A 51 -50.56 8.29 20.72
CA ALA A 51 -49.33 7.59 21.04
C ALA A 51 -48.57 8.26 22.20
N LEU A 52 -48.14 7.48 23.19
CA LEU A 52 -47.36 7.99 24.32
C LEU A 52 -45.95 8.39 23.85
N ARG A 53 -45.55 9.63 24.13
CA ARG A 53 -44.24 10.18 23.74
C ARG A 53 -43.32 10.21 24.96
N ILE A 54 -42.22 9.45 24.90
CA ILE A 54 -41.22 9.40 25.97
C ILE A 54 -39.89 9.88 25.38
N ASP A 55 -39.59 11.15 25.60
CA ASP A 55 -38.31 11.72 25.23
C ASP A 55 -37.33 11.76 26.41
N SER A 56 -36.07 11.97 26.09
CA SER A 56 -34.98 12.06 27.06
C SER A 56 -33.84 12.92 26.51
N GLY A 57 -32.96 13.37 27.39
CA GLY A 57 -31.73 14.10 27.03
C GLY A 57 -30.59 13.19 26.54
N MET A 58 -29.45 13.79 26.21
CA MET A 58 -28.22 13.07 25.85
C MET A 58 -27.69 12.23 27.03
N LYS A 59 -26.95 11.15 26.73
CA LYS A 59 -26.30 10.25 27.72
C LYS A 59 -27.27 9.50 28.65
N GLN A 60 -28.52 9.34 28.25
CA GLN A 60 -29.57 8.63 28.99
C GLN A 60 -30.07 7.38 28.25
N GLU A 61 -29.21 6.75 27.43
CA GLU A 61 -29.54 5.57 26.62
C GLU A 61 -30.10 4.43 27.49
N ARG A 62 -29.49 4.17 28.65
CA ARG A 62 -29.95 3.14 29.58
C ARG A 62 -31.36 3.42 30.11
N ARG A 63 -31.64 4.67 30.48
CA ARG A 63 -32.96 5.09 30.95
C ARG A 63 -34.01 4.95 29.85
N ARG A 64 -33.68 5.32 28.61
CA ARG A 64 -34.56 5.09 27.45
C ARG A 64 -34.93 3.62 27.29
N ALA A 65 -33.94 2.74 27.38
CA ALA A 65 -34.17 1.31 27.30
C ALA A 65 -35.06 0.81 28.46
N GLU A 66 -34.80 1.26 29.69
CA GLU A 66 -35.61 0.91 30.88
C GLU A 66 -37.07 1.35 30.73
N GLU A 67 -37.32 2.56 30.23
CA GLU A 67 -38.67 3.06 29.93
C GLU A 67 -39.36 2.27 28.83
N ALA A 68 -38.64 1.89 27.78
CA ALA A 68 -39.21 1.07 26.70
C ALA A 68 -39.70 -0.29 27.21
N PHE A 69 -38.92 -0.95 28.08
CA PHE A 69 -39.35 -2.20 28.71
C PHE A 69 -40.53 -2.00 29.65
N ARG A 70 -40.49 -0.97 30.52
CA ARG A 70 -41.60 -0.66 31.44
C ARG A 70 -42.93 -0.54 30.69
N VAL A 71 -42.94 0.22 29.60
CA VAL A 71 -44.14 0.47 28.81
C VAL A 71 -44.55 -0.76 28.00
N ALA A 72 -43.61 -1.51 27.43
CA ALA A 72 -43.93 -2.73 26.69
C ALA A 72 -44.51 -3.82 27.61
N GLU A 73 -44.00 -3.94 28.84
CA GLU A 73 -44.48 -4.89 29.86
C GLU A 73 -45.93 -4.58 30.32
N GLU A 74 -46.44 -3.37 30.08
CA GLU A 74 -47.86 -3.01 30.23
C GLU A 74 -48.74 -3.51 29.05
N GLY A 75 -48.17 -4.24 28.08
CA GLY A 75 -48.88 -4.81 26.92
C GLY A 75 -48.96 -3.88 25.70
N ARG A 76 -48.16 -2.81 25.68
CA ARG A 76 -48.08 -1.83 24.57
C ARG A 76 -47.02 -2.22 23.54
N THR A 77 -47.24 -1.79 22.31
CA THR A 77 -46.26 -1.81 21.21
C THR A 77 -45.42 -0.54 21.26
N VAL A 78 -44.13 -0.68 21.55
CA VAL A 78 -43.22 0.45 21.76
C VAL A 78 -42.22 0.57 20.61
N CYS A 79 -42.17 1.74 19.97
CA CYS A 79 -41.14 2.08 18.98
C CYS A 79 -39.97 2.82 19.65
N VAL A 80 -38.79 2.20 19.70
CA VAL A 80 -37.55 2.83 20.17
C VAL A 80 -36.79 3.38 18.96
N ILE A 81 -36.74 4.69 18.80
CA ILE A 81 -36.14 5.33 17.62
C ILE A 81 -34.64 5.61 17.79
N SER A 82 -33.87 5.41 16.72
CA SER A 82 -32.45 5.77 16.60
C SER A 82 -32.20 6.49 15.28
N SER A 83 -31.39 7.55 15.28
CA SER A 83 -30.94 8.16 14.02
C SER A 83 -30.05 7.20 13.23
N GLY A 84 -30.16 7.25 11.91
CA GLY A 84 -29.45 6.37 11.02
C GLY A 84 -30.02 4.96 11.06
N ASP A 85 -29.14 3.99 11.27
CA ASP A 85 -29.50 2.60 11.51
C ASP A 85 -29.48 2.29 13.02
N ALA A 86 -30.47 1.53 13.50
CA ALA A 86 -30.58 1.21 14.92
C ALA A 86 -29.45 0.32 15.47
N GLY A 87 -28.78 -0.44 14.62
CA GLY A 87 -27.65 -1.30 14.94
C GLY A 87 -26.29 -0.61 14.90
N ILE A 88 -26.16 0.54 14.23
CA ILE A 88 -24.88 1.26 14.09
C ILE A 88 -24.81 2.38 15.12
N TYR A 89 -24.13 2.11 16.24
CA TYR A 89 -24.02 3.04 17.39
C TYR A 89 -25.38 3.55 17.92
N GLY A 90 -26.45 2.78 17.68
CA GLY A 90 -27.83 3.09 18.07
C GLY A 90 -28.33 2.27 19.27
N MET A 91 -29.65 2.19 19.45
CA MET A 91 -30.29 1.58 20.62
C MET A 91 -30.43 0.06 20.55
N ALA A 92 -30.28 -0.58 19.37
CA ALA A 92 -30.61 -2.01 19.21
C ALA A 92 -29.76 -2.92 20.09
N SER A 93 -28.44 -2.67 20.15
CA SER A 93 -27.52 -3.44 20.99
C SER A 93 -27.90 -3.37 22.46
N LEU A 94 -28.19 -2.17 22.97
CA LEU A 94 -28.57 -1.94 24.37
C LEU A 94 -29.92 -2.57 24.72
N ILE A 95 -30.93 -2.46 23.85
CA ILE A 95 -32.25 -3.07 24.07
C ILE A 95 -32.13 -4.59 24.14
N LEU A 96 -31.40 -5.21 23.21
CA LEU A 96 -31.20 -6.66 23.18
C LEU A 96 -30.37 -7.16 24.38
N GLU A 97 -29.31 -6.44 24.75
CA GLU A 97 -28.52 -6.75 25.95
C GLU A 97 -29.38 -6.68 27.21
N MET A 98 -30.18 -5.62 27.34
CA MET A 98 -31.08 -5.42 28.47
C MET A 98 -32.18 -6.47 28.53
N LYS A 99 -32.78 -6.85 27.39
CA LYS A 99 -33.74 -7.97 27.30
C LYS A 99 -33.17 -9.23 27.95
N HIS A 100 -31.95 -9.61 27.52
CA HIS A 100 -31.30 -10.83 27.99
C HIS A 100 -30.97 -10.76 29.48
N LYS A 101 -30.36 -9.67 29.95
CA LYS A 101 -30.01 -9.47 31.36
C LYS A 101 -31.22 -9.47 32.30
N ARG A 102 -32.38 -9.00 31.82
CA ARG A 102 -33.63 -8.97 32.60
C ARG A 102 -34.41 -10.27 32.54
N GLY A 103 -34.12 -11.16 31.58
CA GLY A 103 -34.97 -12.32 31.30
C GLY A 103 -36.36 -11.94 30.79
N SER A 104 -36.49 -10.80 30.09
CA SER A 104 -37.79 -10.30 29.63
C SER A 104 -38.37 -11.12 28.47
N HIS A 105 -39.67 -11.42 28.53
CA HIS A 105 -40.41 -12.12 27.48
C HIS A 105 -40.92 -11.20 26.37
N VAL A 106 -40.70 -9.89 26.47
CA VAL A 106 -41.08 -8.90 25.46
C VAL A 106 -40.44 -9.26 24.11
N GLU A 107 -41.24 -9.29 23.06
CA GLU A 107 -40.76 -9.49 21.69
C GLU A 107 -39.95 -8.27 21.26
N VAL A 108 -38.78 -8.48 20.65
CA VAL A 108 -37.93 -7.38 20.17
C VAL A 108 -37.64 -7.61 18.70
N GLU A 109 -37.98 -6.61 17.89
CA GLU A 109 -37.67 -6.54 16.46
C GLU A 109 -36.74 -5.35 16.21
N VAL A 110 -35.81 -5.48 15.27
CA VAL A 110 -34.95 -4.39 14.83
C VAL A 110 -35.26 -4.08 13.38
N LEU A 111 -35.66 -2.84 13.10
CA LEU A 111 -35.92 -2.34 11.75
C LEU A 111 -34.73 -1.49 11.27
N PRO A 112 -34.15 -1.82 10.10
CA PRO A 112 -32.96 -1.12 9.60
C PRO A 112 -33.29 0.30 9.12
N GLY A 113 -32.26 1.14 9.06
CA GLY A 113 -32.34 2.50 8.54
C GLY A 113 -31.13 2.88 7.70
N ILE A 114 -31.25 3.94 6.89
CA ILE A 114 -30.12 4.48 6.13
C ILE A 114 -29.15 5.14 7.11
N SER A 115 -27.94 4.63 7.25
CA SER A 115 -26.94 5.20 8.16
C SER A 115 -26.28 6.46 7.58
N ALA A 116 -25.77 7.33 8.45
CA ALA A 116 -25.21 8.62 8.06
C ALA A 116 -24.05 8.51 7.05
N PHE A 117 -23.18 7.49 7.14
CA PHE A 117 -22.12 7.28 6.16
C PHE A 117 -22.64 6.92 4.76
N GLN A 118 -23.79 6.22 4.67
CA GLN A 118 -24.37 5.85 3.38
C GLN A 118 -24.92 7.11 2.69
N LYS A 119 -25.61 7.96 3.45
CA LYS A 119 -26.10 9.25 2.95
C LYS A 119 -24.94 10.17 2.58
N ALA A 120 -23.94 10.31 3.45
CA ALA A 120 -22.74 11.08 3.17
C ALA A 120 -22.03 10.57 1.91
N GLY A 121 -21.91 9.25 1.75
CA GLY A 121 -21.33 8.64 0.56
C GLY A 121 -22.09 9.00 -0.71
N ALA A 122 -23.42 8.92 -0.69
CA ALA A 122 -24.27 9.29 -1.84
C ALA A 122 -24.18 10.79 -2.18
N LEU A 123 -24.03 11.67 -1.18
CA LEU A 123 -23.86 13.11 -1.37
C LEU A 123 -22.49 13.47 -1.94
N LEU A 124 -21.46 12.70 -1.60
CA LEU A 124 -20.08 12.91 -2.08
C LEU A 124 -19.79 12.20 -3.41
N GLY A 125 -20.60 11.21 -3.81
CA GLY A 125 -20.40 10.41 -5.01
C GLY A 125 -20.38 8.91 -4.71
N ALA A 126 -19.19 8.29 -4.75
CA ALA A 126 -19.00 6.86 -4.51
C ALA A 126 -17.73 6.55 -3.68
N PRO A 127 -17.55 7.15 -2.49
CA PRO A 127 -16.37 6.90 -1.65
C PRO A 127 -16.33 5.45 -1.15
N MET A 128 -17.48 4.82 -0.93
CA MET A 128 -17.60 3.45 -0.37
C MET A 128 -17.54 2.35 -1.44
N GLY A 129 -16.84 2.61 -2.55
CA GLY A 129 -16.79 1.71 -3.71
C GLY A 129 -15.99 0.41 -3.49
N HIS A 130 -15.26 0.32 -2.39
CA HIS A 130 -14.38 -0.80 -2.00
C HIS A 130 -14.56 -1.13 -0.51
N ASP A 131 -13.78 -2.08 -0.01
CA ASP A 131 -13.67 -2.45 1.40
C ASP A 131 -13.56 -1.23 2.32
N PHE A 132 -14.41 -1.20 3.34
CA PHE A 132 -14.47 -0.10 4.28
C PHE A 132 -14.71 -0.55 5.72
N CYS A 133 -14.44 0.36 6.65
CA CYS A 133 -14.77 0.19 8.05
C CYS A 133 -15.45 1.45 8.61
N VAL A 134 -16.11 1.29 9.76
CA VAL A 134 -16.76 2.39 10.49
C VAL A 134 -16.18 2.46 11.89
N ILE A 135 -15.62 3.60 12.28
CA ILE A 135 -14.97 3.80 13.58
C ILE A 135 -15.64 4.97 14.30
N SER A 136 -16.02 4.77 15.57
CA SER A 136 -16.42 5.87 16.44
C SER A 136 -15.21 6.40 17.23
N LEU A 137 -15.09 7.73 17.33
CA LEU A 137 -14.10 8.40 18.18
C LEU A 137 -14.61 8.65 19.62
N SER A 138 -15.76 8.09 19.98
CA SER A 138 -16.28 8.17 21.34
C SER A 138 -15.55 7.22 22.28
N ASP A 139 -14.71 7.77 23.15
CA ASP A 139 -13.96 7.05 24.18
C ASP A 139 -14.72 6.87 25.52
N LEU A 140 -15.97 7.34 25.62
CA LEU A 140 -16.79 7.28 26.84
C LEU A 140 -16.88 5.87 27.46
N MET A 141 -17.07 4.85 26.63
CA MET A 141 -17.19 3.44 27.04
C MET A 141 -16.13 2.54 26.38
N THR A 142 -15.23 3.11 25.57
CA THR A 142 -14.20 2.38 24.83
C THR A 142 -12.84 3.03 25.11
N PRO A 143 -11.88 2.33 25.73
CA PRO A 143 -10.56 2.90 25.99
C PRO A 143 -9.90 3.41 24.71
N TRP A 144 -9.32 4.62 24.77
CA TRP A 144 -8.69 5.26 23.61
C TRP A 144 -7.66 4.37 22.91
N LEU A 145 -6.82 3.64 23.66
CA LEU A 145 -5.81 2.74 23.10
C LEU A 145 -6.41 1.68 22.15
N LEU A 146 -7.64 1.23 22.40
CA LEU A 146 -8.33 0.31 21.50
C LEU A 146 -8.84 1.02 20.23
N ILE A 147 -9.33 2.27 20.36
CA ILE A 147 -9.74 3.09 19.22
C ILE A 147 -8.52 3.39 18.34
N GLU A 148 -7.40 3.80 18.93
CA GLU A 148 -6.13 4.05 18.25
C GLU A 148 -5.63 2.81 17.51
N ARG A 149 -5.69 1.63 18.13
CA ARG A 149 -5.39 0.36 17.45
C ARG A 149 -6.28 0.12 16.23
N ARG A 150 -7.57 0.43 16.31
CA ARG A 150 -8.51 0.30 15.16
C ARG A 150 -8.18 1.28 14.05
N ILE A 151 -7.85 2.53 14.40
CA ILE A 151 -7.43 3.57 13.45
C ILE A 151 -6.17 3.12 12.69
N ILE A 152 -5.16 2.65 13.43
CA ILE A 152 -3.91 2.14 12.85
C ILE A 152 -4.20 0.97 11.91
N ALA A 153 -4.96 -0.02 12.36
CA ALA A 153 -5.30 -1.18 11.54
C ALA A 153 -6.08 -0.80 10.27
N ALA A 154 -7.02 0.15 10.36
CA ALA A 154 -7.78 0.63 9.21
C ALA A 154 -6.86 1.32 8.18
N ALA A 155 -5.91 2.13 8.64
CA ALA A 155 -4.94 2.80 7.77
C ALA A 155 -3.95 1.81 7.14
N GLU A 156 -3.43 0.84 7.92
CA GLU A 156 -2.48 -0.19 7.45
C GLU A 156 -3.11 -1.16 6.44
N ALA A 157 -4.35 -1.57 6.67
CA ALA A 157 -5.04 -2.55 5.82
C ALA A 157 -5.77 -1.94 4.62
N ASP A 158 -5.45 -0.69 4.28
CA ASP A 158 -6.00 0.02 3.13
C ASP A 158 -7.54 0.25 3.14
N PHE A 159 -8.20 0.29 4.30
CA PHE A 159 -9.66 0.49 4.36
C PHE A 159 -10.07 1.94 4.09
N ILE A 160 -11.18 2.12 3.35
CA ILE A 160 -11.97 3.36 3.42
C ILE A 160 -12.53 3.46 4.84
N THR A 161 -12.51 4.64 5.46
CA THR A 161 -12.91 4.79 6.87
C THR A 161 -13.98 5.84 7.04
N ALA A 162 -15.15 5.42 7.53
CA ALA A 162 -16.21 6.32 7.98
C ALA A 162 -16.08 6.60 9.48
N VAL A 163 -15.89 7.86 9.84
CA VAL A 163 -15.65 8.31 11.22
C VAL A 163 -16.95 8.85 11.82
N TYR A 164 -17.40 8.21 12.89
CA TYR A 164 -18.58 8.59 13.67
C TYR A 164 -18.20 9.28 14.98
N ASN A 165 -19.09 10.13 15.46
CA ASN A 165 -18.92 10.90 16.68
C ASN A 165 -17.56 11.63 16.71
N PRO A 166 -17.20 12.35 15.62
CA PRO A 166 -15.82 12.77 15.41
C PRO A 166 -15.35 13.80 16.42
N LYS A 167 -16.27 14.65 16.92
CA LYS A 167 -15.96 15.73 17.85
C LYS A 167 -17.12 16.03 18.80
N SER A 168 -16.80 16.57 19.97
CA SER A 168 -17.71 17.23 20.92
C SER A 168 -16.90 18.10 21.89
N ASP A 169 -17.55 18.83 22.80
CA ASP A 169 -16.86 19.69 23.78
C ASP A 169 -15.76 18.95 24.56
N SER A 170 -16.02 17.72 25.02
CA SER A 170 -15.04 16.89 25.73
C SER A 170 -14.13 16.06 24.82
N ARG A 171 -14.41 16.00 23.51
CA ARG A 171 -13.69 15.20 22.50
C ARG A 171 -13.17 16.12 21.41
N TYR A 172 -12.19 16.95 21.74
CA TYR A 172 -11.64 17.97 20.86
C TYR A 172 -10.33 17.56 20.18
N TRP A 173 -9.63 16.52 20.68
CA TRP A 173 -8.28 16.16 20.24
C TRP A 173 -8.22 14.83 19.45
N GLN A 174 -9.22 13.96 19.59
CA GLN A 174 -9.22 12.61 19.03
C GLN A 174 -9.14 12.62 17.49
N LEU A 175 -9.83 13.56 16.84
CA LEU A 175 -9.83 13.69 15.40
C LEU A 175 -8.47 14.19 14.87
N TYR A 176 -7.76 15.05 15.63
CA TYR A 176 -6.37 15.41 15.33
C TYR A 176 -5.45 14.20 15.39
N ARG A 177 -5.57 13.38 16.44
CA ARG A 177 -4.79 12.15 16.59
C ARG A 177 -5.09 11.15 15.48
N LEU A 178 -6.35 11.03 15.05
CA LEU A 178 -6.73 10.21 13.90
C LEU A 178 -6.02 10.70 12.62
N LYS A 179 -6.07 12.00 12.34
CA LYS A 179 -5.39 12.60 11.16
C LYS A 179 -3.89 12.28 11.17
N GLU A 180 -3.23 12.46 12.31
CA GLU A 180 -1.81 12.16 12.48
C GLU A 180 -1.49 10.69 12.16
N LEU A 181 -2.27 9.75 12.69
CA LEU A 181 -2.07 8.31 12.50
C LEU A 181 -2.30 7.88 11.04
N PHE A 182 -3.27 8.50 10.36
CA PHE A 182 -3.51 8.30 8.94
C PHE A 182 -2.37 8.87 8.09
N LEU A 183 -1.88 10.10 8.38
CA LEU A 183 -0.76 10.71 7.64
C LEU A 183 0.54 9.91 7.74
N ALA A 184 0.73 9.16 8.82
CA ALA A 184 1.89 8.26 8.95
C ALA A 184 1.84 7.03 8.01
N ARG A 185 0.69 6.76 7.36
CA ARG A 185 0.43 5.52 6.60
C ARG A 185 -0.27 5.73 5.25
N ARG A 186 -0.76 6.94 4.99
CA ARG A 186 -1.50 7.33 3.79
C ARG A 186 -0.82 8.49 3.10
N ALA A 187 -1.02 8.57 1.79
CA ALA A 187 -0.59 9.72 1.01
C ALA A 187 -1.30 10.99 1.51
N PRO A 188 -0.59 12.13 1.66
CA PRO A 188 -1.18 13.42 2.02
C PRO A 188 -2.38 13.83 1.14
N GLU A 189 -2.37 13.42 -0.12
CA GLU A 189 -3.38 13.74 -1.16
C GLU A 189 -4.64 12.86 -1.07
N THR A 190 -4.67 11.88 -0.15
CA THR A 190 -5.81 10.97 0.02
C THR A 190 -7.10 11.78 0.23
N PRO A 191 -8.17 11.56 -0.56
CA PRO A 191 -9.40 12.32 -0.42
C PRO A 191 -10.06 12.13 0.95
N VAL A 192 -10.55 13.23 1.51
CA VAL A 192 -11.35 13.29 2.74
C VAL A 192 -12.65 14.02 2.44
N GLY A 193 -13.77 13.36 2.71
CA GLY A 193 -15.11 13.95 2.62
C GLY A 193 -15.63 14.31 4.01
N ILE A 194 -16.13 15.53 4.17
CA ILE A 194 -16.72 16.05 5.40
C ILE A 194 -18.17 16.37 5.09
N VAL A 195 -19.11 15.69 5.75
CA VAL A 195 -20.54 15.90 5.55
C VAL A 195 -21.20 16.22 6.88
N ARG A 196 -21.76 17.41 6.99
CA ARG A 196 -22.48 17.88 8.17
C ARG A 196 -23.97 17.86 7.90
N GLN A 197 -24.77 17.46 8.89
CA GLN A 197 -26.24 17.45 8.81
C GLN A 197 -26.78 16.73 7.56
N ALA A 198 -26.19 15.58 7.20
CA ALA A 198 -26.59 14.79 6.03
C ALA A 198 -28.11 14.49 6.04
N GLY A 199 -28.81 14.88 4.99
CA GLY A 199 -30.25 14.74 4.81
C GLY A 199 -31.11 15.71 5.64
N ARG A 200 -30.52 16.74 6.28
CA ARG A 200 -31.23 17.68 7.16
C ARG A 200 -30.99 19.13 6.74
N ASP A 201 -31.76 20.04 7.35
CA ASP A 201 -31.52 21.47 7.24
C ASP A 201 -30.11 21.83 7.74
N GLY A 202 -29.40 22.63 6.94
CA GLY A 202 -28.00 22.98 7.19
C GLY A 202 -26.99 21.93 6.72
N GLU A 203 -27.39 21.04 5.81
CA GLU A 203 -26.49 20.10 5.12
C GLU A 203 -25.34 20.85 4.43
N THR A 204 -24.10 20.44 4.71
CA THR A 204 -22.93 20.89 3.96
C THR A 204 -22.05 19.71 3.58
N THR A 205 -21.44 19.79 2.40
CA THR A 205 -20.49 18.80 1.89
C THR A 205 -19.18 19.49 1.54
N THR A 206 -18.06 18.86 1.87
CA THR A 206 -16.73 19.35 1.53
C THR A 206 -15.84 18.17 1.19
N VAL A 207 -15.19 18.24 0.03
CA VAL A 207 -14.11 17.32 -0.33
C VAL A 207 -12.78 18.06 -0.21
N THR A 208 -11.83 17.47 0.51
CA THR A 208 -10.48 17.98 0.74
C THR A 208 -9.48 16.82 0.70
N THR A 209 -8.21 17.08 1.02
CA THR A 209 -7.15 16.07 1.15
C THR A 209 -6.90 15.74 2.62
N LEU A 210 -6.22 14.62 2.89
CA LEU A 210 -5.84 14.24 4.24
C LEU A 210 -4.89 15.26 4.88
N ALA A 211 -3.99 15.87 4.11
CA ALA A 211 -3.14 16.96 4.57
C ALA A 211 -3.93 18.22 4.94
N ASP A 212 -4.86 18.63 4.07
CA ASP A 212 -5.61 19.88 4.22
C ASP A 212 -6.86 19.74 5.10
N PHE A 213 -7.21 18.52 5.49
CA PHE A 213 -8.32 18.25 6.38
C PHE A 213 -8.12 18.94 7.73
N ASP A 214 -8.91 19.97 8.02
CA ASP A 214 -8.93 20.64 9.32
C ASP A 214 -9.98 20.00 10.25
N PRO A 215 -9.56 19.35 11.36
CA PRO A 215 -10.49 18.77 12.33
C PRO A 215 -11.48 19.76 12.94
N GLU A 216 -11.22 21.08 12.89
CA GLU A 216 -12.15 22.10 13.39
C GLU A 216 -13.42 22.24 12.54
N GLN A 217 -13.43 21.74 11.29
CA GLN A 217 -14.60 21.77 10.42
C GLN A 217 -15.66 20.72 10.80
N ALA A 218 -15.35 19.79 11.69
CA ALA A 218 -16.26 18.74 12.13
C ALA A 218 -16.89 19.07 13.50
N ASP A 219 -18.18 18.80 13.64
CA ASP A 219 -18.90 18.83 14.91
C ASP A 219 -19.60 17.48 15.19
N MET A 220 -20.48 17.44 16.20
CA MET A 220 -21.21 16.21 16.55
C MET A 220 -22.21 15.73 15.49
N PHE A 221 -22.55 16.57 14.50
CA PHE A 221 -23.45 16.28 13.39
C PHE A 221 -22.70 16.02 12.08
N THR A 222 -21.38 15.86 12.16
CA THR A 222 -20.51 15.58 11.03
C THR A 222 -20.16 14.08 10.94
N VAL A 223 -20.16 13.55 9.72
CA VAL A 223 -19.47 12.30 9.36
C VAL A 223 -18.28 12.66 8.49
N VAL A 224 -17.12 12.08 8.81
CA VAL A 224 -15.90 12.21 8.00
C VAL A 224 -15.64 10.89 7.29
N LEU A 225 -15.44 10.92 5.97
CA LEU A 225 -15.06 9.77 5.16
C LEU A 225 -13.62 9.95 4.68
N ILE A 226 -12.75 8.99 4.95
CA ILE A 226 -11.36 9.00 4.49
C ILE A 226 -11.17 7.90 3.46
N GLY A 227 -10.59 8.27 2.31
CA GLY A 227 -10.36 7.37 1.19
C GLY A 227 -9.30 6.31 1.47
N ASN A 228 -9.22 5.36 0.55
CA ASN A 228 -8.11 4.42 0.48
C ASN A 228 -7.06 4.86 -0.54
N SER A 229 -6.04 4.04 -0.76
CA SER A 229 -4.93 4.32 -1.68
C SER A 229 -5.35 4.50 -3.15
N GLN A 230 -6.58 4.11 -3.51
CA GLN A 230 -7.12 4.17 -4.86
C GLN A 230 -8.15 5.29 -5.02
N SER A 231 -8.60 5.88 -3.91
CA SER A 231 -9.60 6.94 -3.91
C SER A 231 -9.04 8.19 -4.58
N TYR A 232 -9.87 8.87 -5.36
CA TYR A 232 -9.55 10.16 -5.96
C TYR A 232 -10.76 11.09 -5.89
N ALA A 233 -10.50 12.39 -6.03
CA ALA A 233 -11.53 13.42 -6.10
C ALA A 233 -11.44 14.18 -7.42
N VAL A 234 -12.59 14.45 -8.04
CA VAL A 234 -12.70 15.35 -9.20
C VAL A 234 -13.75 16.40 -8.87
N GLY A 235 -13.30 17.63 -8.65
CA GLY A 235 -14.15 18.68 -8.08
C GLY A 235 -14.66 18.27 -6.69
N ASN A 236 -15.97 18.30 -6.49
CA ASN A 236 -16.60 17.86 -5.23
C ASN A 236 -17.05 16.38 -5.26
N THR A 237 -16.64 15.61 -6.28
CA THR A 237 -16.99 14.20 -6.42
C THR A 237 -15.86 13.32 -5.91
N PHE A 238 -16.14 12.54 -4.86
CA PHE A 238 -15.24 11.55 -4.28
C PHE A 238 -15.56 10.16 -4.86
N VAL A 239 -14.58 9.53 -5.50
CA VAL A 239 -14.71 8.18 -6.06
C VAL A 239 -13.64 7.25 -5.50
N THR A 240 -14.05 6.03 -5.11
CA THR A 240 -13.13 4.90 -4.97
C THR A 240 -13.41 3.90 -6.09
N PRO A 241 -12.47 3.69 -7.03
CA PRO A 241 -12.69 2.85 -8.20
C PRO A 241 -12.77 1.36 -7.82
N ARG A 242 -13.51 0.59 -8.63
CA ARG A 242 -13.62 -0.88 -8.51
C ARG A 242 -12.56 -1.66 -9.32
N GLY A 243 -11.66 -0.94 -10.02
CA GLY A 243 -10.58 -1.54 -10.82
C GLY A 243 -10.85 -1.74 -12.31
N TYR A 244 -12.09 -1.58 -12.81
CA TYR A 244 -12.43 -1.84 -14.23
C TYR A 244 -11.61 -1.04 -15.25
N TYR A 245 -11.20 0.18 -14.91
CA TYR A 245 -10.46 1.07 -15.82
C TYR A 245 -8.95 1.09 -15.54
N ARG A 246 -8.46 0.29 -14.58
CA ARG A 246 -7.04 0.24 -14.22
C ARG A 246 -6.19 -0.50 -15.25
N GLU A 247 -6.80 -1.45 -15.98
CA GLU A 247 -6.14 -2.23 -17.04
C GLU A 247 -5.94 -1.46 -18.35
N MET A 248 -6.51 -0.25 -18.47
CA MET A 248 -6.49 0.53 -19.72
C MET A 248 -5.32 1.51 -19.83
N GLU A 249 -4.48 1.66 -18.80
CA GLU A 249 -3.18 2.34 -18.94
C GLU A 249 -2.09 1.36 -19.39
N ARG A 250 -2.37 0.53 -20.41
CA ARG A 250 -1.26 -0.07 -21.18
C ARG A 250 -0.63 1.07 -21.97
N GLU A 251 0.53 1.52 -21.51
CA GLU A 251 1.35 2.46 -22.27
C GLU A 251 1.48 1.94 -23.72
N GLU A 252 0.99 2.73 -24.69
CA GLU A 252 1.01 2.34 -26.10
C GLU A 252 2.44 1.91 -26.51
N GLY A 253 2.56 0.73 -27.11
CA GLY A 253 3.84 0.16 -27.53
C GLY A 253 4.56 -0.73 -26.51
N VAL A 254 4.01 -0.96 -25.31
CA VAL A 254 4.60 -1.85 -24.30
C VAL A 254 3.97 -3.25 -24.37
N ASN A 255 4.81 -4.29 -24.55
CA ASN A 255 4.33 -5.67 -24.55
C ASN A 255 3.99 -6.15 -23.11
N VAL A 256 3.19 -7.21 -22.98
CA VAL A 256 2.70 -7.70 -21.66
C VAL A 256 3.85 -8.01 -20.70
N GLY A 257 4.93 -8.64 -21.18
CA GLY A 257 6.10 -8.97 -20.34
C GLY A 257 6.82 -7.73 -19.83
N GLN A 258 7.01 -6.74 -20.70
CA GLN A 258 7.59 -5.45 -20.36
C GLN A 258 6.71 -4.68 -19.36
N GLY A 259 5.38 -4.69 -19.55
CA GLY A 259 4.44 -4.05 -18.63
C GLY A 259 4.50 -4.63 -17.21
N ILE A 260 4.59 -5.96 -17.08
CA ILE A 260 4.76 -6.63 -15.78
C ILE A 260 6.08 -6.21 -15.13
N MET A 261 7.16 -6.11 -15.92
CA MET A 261 8.46 -5.70 -15.39
C MET A 261 8.46 -4.24 -14.92
N ILE A 262 7.81 -3.34 -15.65
CA ILE A 262 7.63 -1.92 -15.26
C ILE A 262 6.88 -1.83 -13.93
N GLU A 263 5.76 -2.53 -13.79
CA GLU A 263 4.98 -2.51 -12.54
C GLU A 263 5.75 -3.15 -11.38
N SER A 264 6.54 -4.19 -11.66
CA SER A 264 7.42 -4.78 -10.65
C SER A 264 8.46 -3.77 -10.16
N PHE A 265 9.10 -3.00 -11.06
CA PHE A 265 10.07 -1.98 -10.68
C PHE A 265 9.43 -0.82 -9.89
N ARG A 266 8.24 -0.36 -10.30
CA ARG A 266 7.45 0.65 -9.57
C ARG A 266 7.06 0.16 -8.17
N THR A 267 6.72 -1.11 -8.04
CA THR A 267 6.38 -1.73 -6.75
C THR A 267 7.60 -1.81 -5.85
N ILE A 268 8.74 -2.30 -6.37
CA ILE A 268 9.99 -2.33 -5.62
C ILE A 268 10.41 -0.94 -5.18
N GLU A 269 10.34 0.07 -6.06
CA GLU A 269 10.71 1.45 -5.72
C GLU A 269 9.87 2.02 -4.57
N ARG A 270 8.56 1.75 -4.54
CA ARG A 270 7.65 2.16 -3.46
C ARG A 270 7.95 1.49 -2.12
N GLU A 271 8.52 0.29 -2.14
CA GLU A 271 8.85 -0.50 -0.96
C GLU A 271 10.28 -0.27 -0.43
N LEU A 272 11.12 0.48 -1.15
CA LEU A 272 12.48 0.81 -0.70
C LEU A 272 12.44 1.60 0.62
N LYS A 273 13.33 1.25 1.55
CA LYS A 273 13.52 2.02 2.80
C LYS A 273 14.21 3.36 2.54
N HIS A 274 15.10 3.40 1.55
CA HIS A 274 15.86 4.59 1.18
C HIS A 274 15.75 4.89 -0.32
N PRO A 275 14.61 5.45 -0.77
CA PRO A 275 14.37 5.70 -2.20
C PRO A 275 15.21 6.84 -2.78
N ASP A 276 15.73 7.76 -1.96
CA ASP A 276 16.50 8.93 -2.39
C ASP A 276 17.99 8.61 -2.59
N ILE A 277 18.28 7.84 -3.64
CA ILE A 277 19.65 7.48 -4.06
C ILE A 277 19.89 7.87 -5.53
N PRO A 278 21.16 8.07 -5.95
CA PRO A 278 21.50 8.38 -7.33
C PRO A 278 20.89 7.40 -8.33
N LEU A 279 20.44 7.91 -9.49
CA LEU A 279 19.67 7.14 -10.49
C LEU A 279 20.43 5.91 -11.00
N ASP A 280 21.75 6.01 -11.17
CA ASP A 280 22.62 4.92 -11.63
C ASP A 280 22.66 3.76 -10.63
N ARG A 281 22.82 4.08 -9.34
CA ARG A 281 22.76 3.12 -8.24
C ARG A 281 21.35 2.56 -8.09
N LYS A 282 20.33 3.42 -8.16
CA LYS A 282 18.91 3.01 -8.09
C LYS A 282 18.58 2.01 -9.18
N TRP A 283 19.03 2.25 -10.41
CA TRP A 283 18.76 1.36 -11.53
C TRP A 283 19.34 -0.04 -11.33
N ALA A 284 20.59 -0.13 -10.90
CA ALA A 284 21.20 -1.41 -10.53
C ALA A 284 20.50 -2.07 -9.32
N MET A 285 20.06 -1.28 -8.33
CA MET A 285 19.33 -1.74 -7.14
C MET A 285 18.01 -2.42 -7.52
N LEU A 286 17.20 -1.76 -8.34
CA LEU A 286 15.90 -2.28 -8.78
C LEU A 286 16.08 -3.58 -9.57
N HIS A 287 17.07 -3.64 -10.46
CA HIS A 287 17.43 -4.87 -11.16
C HIS A 287 17.83 -6.00 -10.22
N ALA A 288 18.66 -5.71 -9.21
CA ALA A 288 19.12 -6.69 -8.23
C ALA A 288 17.96 -7.24 -7.38
N ILE A 289 17.12 -6.35 -6.84
CA ILE A 289 15.94 -6.74 -6.03
C ILE A 289 14.94 -7.51 -6.89
N HIS A 290 14.62 -7.04 -8.10
CA HIS A 290 13.69 -7.73 -8.98
C HIS A 290 14.13 -9.16 -9.31
N THR A 291 15.44 -9.35 -9.52
CA THR A 291 16.00 -10.67 -9.87
C THR A 291 16.04 -11.63 -8.68
N THR A 292 16.02 -11.12 -7.45
CA THR A 292 16.23 -11.93 -6.23
C THR A 292 15.05 -11.95 -5.27
N ALA A 293 14.08 -11.05 -5.45
CA ALA A 293 13.05 -10.71 -4.47
C ALA A 293 13.61 -10.41 -3.06
N ASP A 294 14.81 -9.82 -2.99
CA ASP A 294 15.56 -9.63 -1.74
C ASP A 294 15.92 -8.15 -1.52
N PHE A 295 15.19 -7.48 -0.61
CA PHE A 295 15.46 -6.09 -0.23
C PHE A 295 16.75 -5.90 0.58
N ASP A 296 17.45 -6.98 0.99
CA ASP A 296 18.80 -6.82 1.56
C ASP A 296 19.78 -6.17 0.58
N MET A 297 19.48 -6.15 -0.72
CA MET A 297 20.27 -5.44 -1.73
C MET A 297 20.43 -3.95 -1.40
N GLU A 298 19.49 -3.31 -0.70
CA GLU A 298 19.64 -1.91 -0.25
C GLU A 298 20.93 -1.70 0.55
N ARG A 299 21.32 -2.71 1.33
CA ARG A 299 22.55 -2.72 2.12
C ARG A 299 23.74 -3.31 1.35
N LEU A 300 23.50 -4.34 0.55
CA LEU A 300 24.57 -5.14 -0.06
C LEU A 300 25.08 -4.58 -1.39
N LEU A 301 24.25 -3.85 -2.15
CA LEU A 301 24.68 -3.28 -3.43
C LEU A 301 25.52 -2.02 -3.19
N TRP A 302 26.79 -2.13 -3.58
CA TRP A 302 27.77 -1.06 -3.55
C TRP A 302 28.20 -0.70 -4.97
N THR A 303 28.29 0.60 -5.26
CA THR A 303 28.72 1.11 -6.57
C THR A 303 29.69 2.27 -6.38
N ASP A 304 30.68 2.41 -7.27
CA ASP A 304 31.31 3.72 -7.41
C ASP A 304 30.27 4.74 -7.90
N PRO A 305 30.39 6.04 -7.55
CA PRO A 305 29.52 7.08 -8.09
C PRO A 305 29.59 7.12 -9.62
N GLY A 306 28.44 6.99 -10.30
CA GLY A 306 28.38 7.02 -11.76
C GLY A 306 28.75 5.71 -12.45
N ALA A 307 29.07 4.63 -11.71
CA ALA A 307 29.63 3.41 -12.29
C ALA A 307 28.75 2.80 -13.39
N VAL A 308 27.44 2.71 -13.16
CA VAL A 308 26.50 2.10 -14.12
C VAL A 308 26.34 2.98 -15.36
N ALA A 309 26.30 4.31 -15.16
CA ALA A 309 26.22 5.28 -16.25
C ALA A 309 27.50 5.27 -17.11
N GLU A 310 28.67 5.19 -16.48
CA GLU A 310 29.95 5.13 -17.18
C GLU A 310 30.13 3.81 -17.94
N MET A 311 29.74 2.67 -17.34
CA MET A 311 29.71 1.39 -18.05
C MET A 311 28.80 1.46 -19.29
N TYR A 312 27.61 2.05 -19.16
CA TYR A 312 26.70 2.25 -20.30
C TYR A 312 27.33 3.12 -21.39
N GLU A 313 27.99 4.23 -21.03
CA GLU A 313 28.66 5.10 -22.00
C GLU A 313 29.73 4.31 -22.76
N ARG A 314 30.63 3.63 -22.06
CA ARG A 314 31.74 2.88 -22.68
C ARG A 314 31.25 1.77 -23.62
N LEU A 315 30.12 1.14 -23.30
CA LEU A 315 29.48 0.12 -24.15
C LEU A 315 28.75 0.74 -25.35
N SER A 316 28.02 1.84 -25.15
CA SER A 316 27.19 2.48 -26.18
C SER A 316 28.00 3.32 -27.18
N SER A 317 29.12 3.92 -26.76
CA SER A 317 30.06 4.60 -27.65
C SER A 317 30.94 3.63 -28.45
N GLY A 318 30.91 2.34 -28.11
CA GLY A 318 31.73 1.30 -28.73
C GLY A 318 33.20 1.33 -28.31
N ARG A 319 33.53 2.05 -27.21
CA ARG A 319 34.86 2.03 -26.59
C ARG A 319 35.24 0.64 -26.10
N THR A 320 34.26 -0.17 -25.71
CA THR A 320 34.41 -1.61 -25.54
C THR A 320 33.28 -2.36 -26.25
N ARG A 321 33.60 -3.52 -26.82
CA ARG A 321 32.63 -4.40 -27.51
C ARG A 321 32.57 -5.80 -26.94
N THR A 322 33.29 -6.06 -25.85
CA THR A 322 33.39 -7.40 -25.27
C THR A 322 33.03 -7.35 -23.80
N ILE A 323 32.13 -8.25 -23.39
CA ILE A 323 31.85 -8.56 -21.99
C ILE A 323 32.44 -9.94 -21.70
N VAL A 324 33.35 -10.02 -20.74
CA VAL A 324 33.96 -11.27 -20.29
C VAL A 324 33.31 -11.72 -19.00
N THR A 325 32.94 -12.99 -18.93
CA THR A 325 32.27 -13.59 -17.77
C THR A 325 33.05 -14.78 -17.23
N ASP A 326 33.01 -14.98 -15.91
CA ASP A 326 33.72 -16.07 -15.22
C ASP A 326 33.11 -17.45 -15.48
N VAL A 327 31.79 -17.52 -15.62
CA VAL A 327 31.04 -18.76 -15.91
C VAL A 327 29.96 -18.53 -16.96
N THR A 328 29.66 -19.59 -17.72
CA THR A 328 28.70 -19.55 -18.84
C THR A 328 27.29 -19.11 -18.42
N MET A 329 26.85 -19.43 -17.20
CA MET A 329 25.54 -19.00 -16.69
C MET A 329 25.39 -17.49 -16.62
N VAL A 330 26.48 -16.74 -16.36
CA VAL A 330 26.44 -15.27 -16.41
C VAL A 330 26.23 -14.83 -17.86
N THR A 331 26.98 -15.40 -18.81
CA THR A 331 26.83 -15.11 -20.24
C THR A 331 25.39 -15.34 -20.71
N SER A 332 24.80 -16.48 -20.34
CA SER A 332 23.44 -16.85 -20.74
C SER A 332 22.36 -15.94 -20.16
N GLY A 333 22.61 -15.30 -19.02
CA GLY A 333 21.69 -14.35 -18.38
C GLY A 333 21.75 -12.93 -18.94
N ILE A 334 22.76 -12.60 -19.76
CA ILE A 334 22.85 -11.29 -20.40
C ILE A 334 21.86 -11.24 -21.58
N ARG A 335 21.07 -10.16 -21.67
CA ARG A 335 20.01 -10.02 -22.66
C ARG A 335 20.56 -10.01 -24.09
N LYS A 336 20.19 -11.03 -24.88
CA LYS A 336 20.60 -11.16 -26.29
C LYS A 336 20.17 -9.96 -27.14
N GLY A 337 18.96 -9.43 -26.92
CA GLY A 337 18.46 -8.25 -27.62
C GLY A 337 19.35 -7.02 -27.40
N ALA A 338 19.78 -6.80 -26.14
CA ALA A 338 20.68 -5.70 -25.80
C ALA A 338 22.08 -5.88 -26.45
N LEU A 339 22.62 -7.09 -26.41
CA LEU A 339 23.91 -7.41 -27.06
C LEU A 339 23.88 -7.15 -28.57
N GLN A 340 22.83 -7.63 -29.26
CA GLN A 340 22.65 -7.43 -30.70
C GLN A 340 22.47 -5.95 -31.05
N ARG A 341 21.61 -5.24 -30.30
CA ARG A 341 21.32 -3.82 -30.50
C ARG A 341 22.56 -2.94 -30.36
N MET A 342 23.47 -3.30 -29.46
CA MET A 342 24.69 -2.53 -29.19
C MET A 342 25.92 -3.08 -29.93
N GLY A 343 25.81 -4.20 -30.65
CA GLY A 343 26.94 -4.85 -31.31
C GLY A 343 28.03 -5.33 -30.35
N ILE A 344 27.63 -5.87 -29.19
CA ILE A 344 28.50 -6.34 -28.11
C ILE A 344 28.50 -7.86 -28.08
N GLU A 345 29.67 -8.45 -27.83
CA GLU A 345 29.85 -9.89 -27.67
C GLU A 345 30.07 -10.25 -26.20
N ALA A 346 29.32 -11.23 -25.68
CA ALA A 346 29.53 -11.77 -24.34
C ALA A 346 30.28 -13.12 -24.42
N LYS A 347 31.44 -13.22 -23.78
CA LYS A 347 32.35 -14.38 -23.84
C LYS A 347 32.57 -15.02 -22.47
N CYS A 348 32.76 -16.32 -22.47
CA CYS A 348 33.22 -17.09 -21.32
C CYS A 348 34.31 -18.07 -21.76
N TYR A 349 35.51 -17.91 -21.20
CA TYR A 349 36.67 -18.73 -21.56
C TYR A 349 36.84 -19.95 -20.64
N LEU A 350 35.87 -20.25 -19.78
CA LEU A 350 35.93 -21.36 -18.81
C LEU A 350 36.18 -22.73 -19.48
N SER A 351 35.65 -22.91 -20.68
CA SER A 351 35.76 -24.13 -21.49
C SER A 351 36.73 -24.01 -22.67
N ASP A 352 37.49 -22.90 -22.76
CA ASP A 352 38.51 -22.72 -23.82
C ASP A 352 39.65 -23.74 -23.61
N GLU A 353 40.07 -24.43 -24.67
CA GLU A 353 41.12 -25.45 -24.59
C GLU A 353 42.43 -24.91 -24.01
N ARG A 354 42.79 -23.66 -24.34
CA ARG A 354 43.97 -22.98 -23.79
C ARG A 354 43.84 -22.77 -22.29
N ALA A 355 42.65 -22.39 -21.83
CA ALA A 355 42.37 -22.21 -20.41
C ALA A 355 42.39 -23.53 -19.65
N VAL A 356 41.81 -24.60 -20.21
CA VAL A 356 41.82 -25.95 -19.62
C VAL A 356 43.25 -26.46 -19.48
N LYS A 357 44.07 -26.35 -20.54
CA LYS A 357 45.49 -26.75 -20.51
C LYS A 357 46.28 -25.92 -19.50
N MET A 358 46.12 -24.60 -19.48
CA MET A 358 46.83 -23.71 -18.55
C MET A 358 46.45 -24.00 -17.09
N ALA A 359 45.18 -24.32 -16.81
CA ALA A 359 44.74 -24.68 -15.47
C ALA A 359 45.46 -25.92 -14.94
N ALA A 360 45.58 -26.95 -15.77
CA ALA A 360 46.29 -28.19 -15.43
C ALA A 360 47.80 -27.96 -15.25
N GLU A 361 48.44 -27.25 -16.16
CA GLU A 361 49.90 -27.01 -16.13
C GLU A 361 50.34 -26.13 -14.95
N LYS A 362 49.53 -25.12 -14.59
CA LYS A 362 49.89 -24.13 -13.57
C LYS A 362 49.24 -24.37 -12.21
N GLY A 363 48.44 -25.44 -12.06
CA GLY A 363 47.74 -25.75 -10.82
C GLY A 363 46.76 -24.66 -10.35
N ILE A 364 46.09 -23.98 -11.29
CA ILE A 364 45.09 -22.93 -11.00
C ILE A 364 43.69 -23.37 -11.42
N THR A 365 42.65 -22.66 -10.99
CA THR A 365 41.28 -23.00 -11.42
C THR A 365 41.07 -22.69 -12.91
N ARG A 366 40.14 -23.42 -13.55
CA ARG A 366 39.73 -23.14 -14.93
C ARG A 366 39.21 -21.71 -15.11
N ALA A 367 38.52 -21.16 -14.10
CA ALA A 367 38.03 -19.80 -14.15
C ALA A 367 39.18 -18.77 -14.11
N GLN A 368 40.22 -18.99 -13.30
CA GLN A 368 41.44 -18.17 -13.32
C GLN A 368 42.15 -18.22 -14.67
N ALA A 369 42.35 -19.44 -15.20
CA ALA A 369 42.98 -19.62 -16.50
C ALA A 369 42.18 -18.96 -17.63
N GLY A 370 40.84 -19.07 -17.58
CA GLY A 370 39.93 -18.42 -18.51
C GLY A 370 40.08 -16.90 -18.51
N ILE A 371 40.20 -16.26 -17.33
CA ILE A 371 40.44 -14.82 -17.24
C ILE A 371 41.81 -14.42 -17.82
N ARG A 372 42.85 -15.23 -17.64
CA ARG A 372 44.16 -14.96 -18.27
C ARG A 372 44.08 -14.95 -19.79
N VAL A 373 43.45 -15.97 -20.37
CA VAL A 373 43.24 -16.06 -21.83
C VAL A 373 42.37 -14.89 -22.31
N ALA A 374 41.31 -14.55 -21.57
CA ALA A 374 40.43 -13.44 -21.91
C ALA A 374 41.17 -12.09 -21.91
N VAL A 375 42.06 -11.86 -20.94
CA VAL A 375 42.85 -10.61 -20.85
C VAL A 375 43.90 -10.50 -21.95
N GLU A 376 44.42 -11.62 -22.45
CA GLU A 376 45.33 -11.61 -23.61
C GLU A 376 44.62 -11.11 -24.88
N GLU A 377 43.32 -11.38 -25.03
CA GLU A 377 42.53 -10.97 -26.21
C GLU A 377 41.77 -9.66 -26.02
N HIS A 378 41.20 -9.43 -24.83
CA HIS A 378 40.32 -8.30 -24.51
C HIS A 378 40.71 -7.68 -23.16
N PRO A 379 41.90 -7.05 -23.05
CA PRO A 379 42.39 -6.49 -21.79
C PRO A 379 41.53 -5.34 -21.25
N ASP A 380 40.70 -4.74 -22.10
CA ASP A 380 39.82 -3.60 -21.84
C ASP A 380 38.32 -3.97 -21.79
N ALA A 381 37.97 -5.26 -21.82
CA ALA A 381 36.59 -5.71 -21.70
C ALA A 381 35.90 -5.22 -20.41
N LEU A 382 34.57 -5.27 -20.40
CA LEU A 382 33.81 -5.25 -19.15
C LEU A 382 33.84 -6.68 -18.56
N PHE A 383 34.25 -6.83 -17.31
CA PHE A 383 34.35 -8.13 -16.67
C PHE A 383 33.24 -8.33 -15.63
N ALA A 384 32.54 -9.46 -15.69
CA ALA A 384 31.47 -9.80 -14.77
C ALA A 384 31.71 -11.17 -14.10
N PHE A 385 31.59 -11.19 -12.78
CA PHE A 385 31.89 -12.35 -11.94
C PHE A 385 30.66 -12.71 -11.13
N GLY A 386 30.07 -13.88 -11.41
CA GLY A 386 28.87 -14.36 -10.72
C GLY A 386 29.11 -15.55 -9.80
N ASN A 387 30.25 -16.22 -9.90
CA ASN A 387 30.50 -17.46 -9.15
C ASN A 387 31.92 -17.56 -8.58
N ALA A 388 32.95 -17.48 -9.41
CA ALA A 388 34.31 -17.86 -9.05
C ALA A 388 35.09 -16.69 -8.41
N PRO A 389 35.28 -16.64 -7.07
CA PRO A 389 36.09 -15.59 -6.44
C PRO A 389 37.54 -15.61 -6.91
N THR A 390 38.09 -16.80 -7.20
CA THR A 390 39.46 -16.94 -7.71
C THR A 390 39.65 -16.26 -9.06
N ALA A 391 38.64 -16.24 -9.93
CA ALA A 391 38.69 -15.53 -11.22
C ALA A 391 38.74 -14.00 -11.04
N LEU A 392 37.97 -13.47 -10.08
CA LEU A 392 37.98 -12.04 -9.74
C LEU A 392 39.34 -11.62 -9.16
N MET A 393 39.90 -12.42 -8.25
CA MET A 393 41.23 -12.21 -7.68
C MET A 393 42.34 -12.24 -8.75
N GLU A 394 42.20 -13.12 -9.75
CA GLU A 394 43.13 -13.19 -10.88
C GLU A 394 43.06 -11.93 -11.74
N LEU A 395 41.85 -11.42 -12.05
CA LEU A 395 41.71 -10.14 -12.75
C LEU A 395 42.39 -9.01 -11.97
N CYS A 396 42.18 -8.92 -10.66
CA CYS A 396 42.84 -7.92 -9.80
C CYS A 396 44.37 -8.01 -9.90
N THR A 397 44.92 -9.23 -9.92
CA THR A 397 46.35 -9.47 -10.09
C THR A 397 46.85 -9.00 -11.45
N LEU A 398 46.09 -9.24 -12.52
CA LEU A 398 46.43 -8.82 -13.88
C LEU A 398 46.36 -7.29 -14.04
N ILE A 399 45.39 -6.61 -13.43
CA ILE A 399 45.31 -5.14 -13.38
C ILE A 399 46.55 -4.56 -12.70
N ARG A 400 46.92 -5.08 -11.51
CA ARG A 400 48.12 -4.62 -10.78
C ARG A 400 49.42 -4.81 -11.55
N ARG A 401 49.48 -5.84 -12.40
CA ARG A 401 50.63 -6.13 -13.27
C ARG A 401 50.59 -5.33 -14.58
N GLY A 402 49.63 -4.44 -14.77
CA GLY A 402 49.48 -3.62 -15.98
C GLY A 402 49.04 -4.42 -17.22
N LYS A 403 48.52 -5.65 -17.03
CA LYS A 403 48.09 -6.53 -18.14
C LYS A 403 46.63 -6.32 -18.54
N ALA A 404 45.81 -5.77 -17.65
CA ALA A 404 44.39 -5.50 -17.88
C ALA A 404 44.05 -4.05 -17.53
N ARG A 405 43.16 -3.45 -18.32
CA ARG A 405 42.57 -2.12 -18.12
C ARG A 405 41.04 -2.19 -18.32
N PRO A 406 40.29 -2.94 -17.50
CA PRO A 406 38.86 -3.17 -17.70
C PRO A 406 38.05 -1.90 -17.94
N SER A 407 37.08 -1.98 -18.86
CA SER A 407 36.08 -0.93 -19.05
C SER A 407 35.06 -0.86 -17.91
N GLY A 408 34.97 -1.89 -17.08
CA GLY A 408 34.19 -1.91 -15.85
C GLY A 408 34.24 -3.28 -15.19
N ILE A 409 33.86 -3.36 -13.91
CA ILE A 409 33.83 -4.62 -13.16
C ILE A 409 32.48 -4.80 -12.45
N VAL A 410 31.80 -5.91 -12.72
CA VAL A 410 30.64 -6.39 -11.95
C VAL A 410 31.10 -7.55 -11.06
N ALA A 411 31.17 -7.33 -9.76
CA ALA A 411 31.66 -8.29 -8.77
C ALA A 411 30.51 -8.81 -7.88
N ALA A 412 29.91 -9.93 -8.29
CA ALA A 412 28.91 -10.65 -7.52
C ALA A 412 29.22 -12.16 -7.35
N PRO A 413 30.48 -12.58 -7.07
CA PRO A 413 30.73 -14.00 -6.74
C PRO A 413 29.97 -14.38 -5.47
N VAL A 414 29.54 -15.64 -5.41
CA VAL A 414 28.77 -16.21 -4.29
C VAL A 414 29.54 -17.34 -3.63
N GLY A 415 29.35 -17.51 -2.33
CA GLY A 415 29.93 -18.63 -1.59
C GLY A 415 30.55 -18.22 -0.25
N PHE A 416 31.35 -19.13 0.30
CA PHE A 416 31.81 -19.06 1.69
C PHE A 416 33.32 -18.91 1.85
N VAL A 417 34.10 -19.17 0.78
CA VAL A 417 35.56 -19.18 0.81
C VAL A 417 36.09 -18.15 -0.18
N HIS A 418 36.91 -17.21 0.29
CA HIS A 418 37.54 -16.13 -0.48
C HIS A 418 36.59 -15.14 -1.19
N VAL A 419 35.27 -15.23 -0.96
CA VAL A 419 34.27 -14.42 -1.67
C VAL A 419 34.32 -12.96 -1.24
N CYS A 420 34.27 -12.69 0.07
CA CYS A 420 34.32 -11.32 0.59
C CYS A 420 35.64 -10.66 0.20
N GLU A 421 36.76 -11.36 0.39
CA GLU A 421 38.10 -10.90 0.09
C GLU A 421 38.26 -10.56 -1.40
N SER A 422 37.73 -11.42 -2.29
CA SER A 422 37.81 -11.18 -3.74
C SER A 422 37.09 -9.89 -4.16
N LYS A 423 35.99 -9.53 -3.48
CA LYS A 423 35.21 -8.30 -3.74
C LYS A 423 35.91 -7.07 -3.19
N GLU A 424 36.47 -7.16 -1.98
CA GLU A 424 37.26 -6.08 -1.38
C GLU A 424 38.51 -5.76 -2.22
N MET A 425 39.14 -6.77 -2.83
CA MET A 425 40.31 -6.58 -3.71
C MET A 425 40.04 -5.69 -4.93
N VAL A 426 38.78 -5.50 -5.32
CA VAL A 426 38.40 -4.66 -6.47
C VAL A 426 38.36 -3.18 -6.10
N LYS A 427 38.02 -2.86 -4.85
CA LYS A 427 37.78 -1.47 -4.40
C LYS A 427 38.96 -0.52 -4.61
N PRO A 428 40.24 -0.93 -4.43
CA PRO A 428 41.40 -0.05 -4.64
C PRO A 428 41.59 0.45 -6.09
N PHE A 429 40.94 -0.15 -7.08
CA PHE A 429 41.03 0.32 -8.48
C PHE A 429 40.05 1.47 -8.73
N THR A 430 40.42 2.68 -8.32
CA THR A 430 39.55 3.87 -8.36
C THR A 430 39.20 4.36 -9.76
N ASP A 431 40.02 4.05 -10.76
CA ASP A 431 39.85 4.52 -12.14
C ASP A 431 38.98 3.57 -12.99
N ILE A 432 38.50 2.47 -12.39
CA ILE A 432 37.69 1.45 -13.06
C ILE A 432 36.31 1.46 -12.41
N PRO A 433 35.25 1.84 -13.14
CA PRO A 433 33.90 1.84 -12.58
C PRO A 433 33.51 0.43 -12.17
N LYS A 434 32.97 0.27 -10.96
CA LYS A 434 32.59 -1.06 -10.46
C LYS A 434 31.28 -1.09 -9.68
N VAL A 435 30.62 -2.24 -9.80
CA VAL A 435 29.39 -2.61 -9.09
C VAL A 435 29.67 -3.89 -8.32
N ILE A 436 29.42 -3.88 -7.01
CA ILE A 436 29.78 -4.96 -6.09
C ILE A 436 28.56 -5.35 -5.26
N ILE A 437 28.30 -6.65 -5.14
CA ILE A 437 27.40 -7.18 -4.10
C ILE A 437 28.25 -7.56 -2.91
N GLU A 438 28.23 -6.78 -1.83
CA GLU A 438 29.06 -7.00 -0.66
C GLU A 438 28.72 -8.30 0.09
N GLY A 439 29.66 -8.76 0.92
CA GLY A 439 29.50 -9.98 1.71
C GLY A 439 29.52 -11.27 0.86
N ARG A 440 28.78 -12.30 1.32
CA ARG A 440 28.79 -13.65 0.73
C ARG A 440 27.73 -13.87 -0.35
N LYS A 441 26.68 -13.04 -0.36
CA LYS A 441 25.61 -13.10 -1.38
C LYS A 441 26.15 -12.69 -2.74
N GLY A 442 25.54 -13.19 -3.79
CA GLY A 442 25.97 -13.02 -5.17
C GLY A 442 25.28 -14.07 -6.03
N GLY A 443 25.80 -14.32 -7.22
CA GLY A 443 25.30 -15.37 -8.09
C GLY A 443 25.38 -14.97 -9.56
N SER A 444 25.29 -15.97 -10.43
CA SER A 444 25.31 -15.73 -11.87
C SER A 444 24.14 -14.88 -12.36
N ASN A 445 22.96 -15.04 -11.76
CA ASN A 445 21.78 -14.22 -12.02
C ASN A 445 22.00 -12.75 -11.62
N LEU A 446 22.59 -12.49 -10.46
CA LEU A 446 22.93 -11.13 -9.99
C LEU A 446 23.99 -10.49 -10.88
N ALA A 447 25.08 -11.19 -11.20
CA ALA A 447 26.10 -10.65 -12.11
C ALA A 447 25.51 -10.31 -13.48
N ALA A 448 24.70 -11.21 -14.06
CA ALA A 448 24.06 -10.98 -15.34
C ALA A 448 23.06 -9.80 -15.29
N THR A 449 22.25 -9.69 -14.24
CA THR A 449 21.25 -8.61 -14.13
C THR A 449 21.90 -7.24 -13.96
N LEU A 450 23.04 -7.16 -13.26
CA LEU A 450 23.81 -5.92 -13.09
C LEU A 450 24.53 -5.51 -14.39
N VAL A 451 24.98 -6.47 -15.19
CA VAL A 451 25.40 -6.19 -16.56
C VAL A 451 24.23 -5.69 -17.40
N ASN A 452 23.05 -6.32 -17.28
CA ASN A 452 21.85 -5.87 -17.99
C ASN A 452 21.43 -4.45 -17.57
N SER A 453 21.55 -4.08 -16.28
CA SER A 453 21.26 -2.71 -15.84
C SER A 453 22.20 -1.70 -16.48
N ALA A 454 23.48 -2.04 -16.66
CA ALA A 454 24.42 -1.21 -17.41
C ALA A 454 24.04 -1.12 -18.89
N LEU A 455 23.63 -2.22 -19.53
CA LEU A 455 23.21 -2.24 -20.95
C LEU A 455 21.90 -1.47 -21.23
N THR A 456 21.11 -1.20 -20.20
CA THR A 456 19.80 -0.52 -20.32
C THR A 456 19.70 0.73 -19.46
N PHE A 457 20.82 1.36 -19.09
CA PHE A 457 20.80 2.53 -18.21
C PHE A 457 20.03 3.72 -18.79
N ASN A 458 19.98 3.89 -20.11
CA ASN A 458 19.19 4.94 -20.74
C ASN A 458 17.67 4.81 -20.52
N ASP A 459 17.19 3.67 -20.05
CA ASP A 459 15.77 3.46 -19.69
C ASP A 459 15.47 3.84 -18.24
N ALA A 460 16.52 4.13 -17.43
CA ALA A 460 16.40 4.37 -15.99
C ALA A 460 15.56 5.60 -15.66
N ALA A 461 15.72 6.69 -16.41
CA ALA A 461 15.02 7.95 -16.15
C ALA A 461 13.50 7.83 -16.28
N GLN A 462 13.02 6.90 -17.11
CA GLN A 462 11.60 6.64 -17.31
C GLN A 462 11.09 5.44 -16.51
N LEU A 463 11.98 4.77 -15.75
CA LEU A 463 11.69 3.53 -15.06
C LEU A 463 11.07 2.46 -15.98
N ARG A 464 11.60 2.35 -17.21
CA ARG A 464 11.05 1.50 -18.29
C ARG A 464 11.94 0.30 -18.61
N PRO A 465 12.09 -0.67 -17.70
CA PRO A 465 12.90 -1.85 -17.98
C PRO A 465 12.27 -2.70 -19.08
N GLY A 466 13.03 -3.67 -19.58
CA GLY A 466 12.47 -4.83 -20.26
C GLY A 466 12.23 -4.67 -21.77
N ARG A 467 12.73 -3.61 -22.41
CA ARG A 467 12.62 -3.44 -23.88
C ARG A 467 13.27 -4.56 -24.71
N ASP A 468 14.24 -5.25 -24.11
CA ASP A 468 15.05 -6.32 -24.73
C ASP A 468 14.69 -7.71 -24.13
N VAL A 469 13.49 -7.85 -23.54
CA VAL A 469 12.94 -9.09 -22.95
C VAL A 469 12.30 -9.96 -24.01
#